data_AF-A0AAD8BER9-F1
#
_entry.id   AF-A0AAD8BER9-F1
#
_cell.length_a   1.000
_cell.length_b   1.000
_cell.length_c   1.000
_cell.angle_alpha   90.00
_cell.angle_beta   90.00
_cell.angle_gamma   90.00
#
_symmetry.space_group_name_H-M   'P 1'
#
loop_
_entity.id
_entity.type
_entity.pdbx_description
1 polymer ?
#
loop_
_entity_poly.entity_id
_entity_poly.type
_entity_poly.pdbx_seq_one_letter_code
_entity_poly.pdbx_strand_id
1 'polypeptide(L)'
;MAVTRSQTYVHLIGEPVQLFNGNMLPTTREVSQVYYHHHNNEKLSKTESVTVTVREVCEIWASARVPSAEERNIIHKLKLLVDKHRTVCCNKTRGGTAQMARESNFEADMNGLFDIVHHDAMNRIKMKKIGFSG
;
A
#
# COMPACT_ATOMS: atom_id res chain seq x y z
N MET A 1 0.47 29.00 18.13
CA MET A 1 1.70 28.70 17.37
C MET A 1 1.26 28.26 15.98
N ALA A 2 1.51 29.10 14.96
CA ALA A 2 1.11 28.84 13.58
C ALA A 2 2.20 28.01 12.89
N VAL A 3 1.83 26.87 12.32
CA VAL A 3 2.72 26.05 11.48
C VAL A 3 2.28 26.23 10.03
N THR A 4 3.15 26.82 9.22
CA THR A 4 2.85 27.32 7.87
C THR A 4 3.46 26.39 6.82
N ARG A 5 2.64 25.92 5.84
CA ARG A 5 2.98 25.26 4.53
C ARG A 5 3.68 23.89 4.62
N SER A 6 3.25 22.79 3.99
CA SER A 6 2.18 22.49 3.05
C SER A 6 1.88 20.98 3.17
N GLN A 7 0.87 20.58 3.94
CA GLN A 7 0.39 19.19 3.88
C GLN A 7 -0.26 18.98 2.50
N THR A 8 0.48 18.36 1.59
CA THR A 8 0.04 18.14 0.21
C THR A 8 -1.01 17.04 0.24
N TYR A 9 -2.27 17.42 0.43
CA TYR A 9 -3.39 16.49 0.48
C TYR A 9 -3.46 15.69 -0.83
N VAL A 10 -3.23 14.38 -0.73
CA VAL A 10 -3.34 13.47 -1.86
C VAL A 10 -4.79 13.06 -1.99
N HIS A 11 -5.47 13.54 -3.02
CA HIS A 11 -6.87 13.25 -3.27
C HIS A 11 -7.18 11.74 -3.21
N LEU A 12 -8.22 11.33 -2.44
CA LEU A 12 -8.65 9.94 -2.13
C LEU A 12 -7.73 9.12 -1.21
N ILE A 13 -6.53 9.61 -0.90
CA ILE A 13 -5.56 8.92 -0.03
C ILE A 13 -5.43 9.64 1.32
N GLY A 14 -5.49 10.97 1.31
CA GLY A 14 -5.36 11.82 2.49
C GLY A 14 -3.97 12.42 2.60
N GLU A 15 -3.56 12.70 3.84
CA GLU A 15 -2.28 13.34 4.13
C GLU A 15 -1.14 12.32 4.08
N PRO A 16 0.02 12.65 3.48
CA PRO A 16 1.17 11.76 3.48
C PRO A 16 1.71 11.58 4.90
N VAL A 17 1.95 10.33 5.29
CA VAL A 17 2.45 9.94 6.62
C VAL A 17 3.90 9.49 6.48
N GLN A 18 4.76 9.86 7.43
CA GLN A 18 6.19 9.58 7.34
C GLN A 18 6.54 8.13 7.73
N LEU A 19 5.79 7.52 8.65
CA LEU A 19 6.11 6.20 9.19
C LEU A 19 4.83 5.38 9.38
N PHE A 20 4.97 4.07 9.26
CA PHE A 20 3.90 3.13 9.58
C PHE A 20 3.72 2.97 11.09
N ASN A 21 2.50 2.62 11.52
CA ASN A 21 2.26 2.13 12.88
C ASN A 21 2.81 0.71 13.01
N GLY A 22 4.01 0.56 13.57
CA GLY A 22 4.73 -0.72 13.67
C GLY A 22 4.06 -1.85 14.47
N ASN A 23 2.92 -1.58 15.13
CA ASN A 23 2.14 -2.59 15.87
C ASN A 23 1.04 -3.26 15.03
N MET A 24 0.70 -2.74 13.85
CA MET A 24 -0.39 -3.25 13.03
C MET A 24 0.07 -3.46 11.58
N LEU A 25 -0.59 -4.39 10.88
CA LEU A 25 -0.34 -4.60 9.45
C LEU A 25 -0.82 -3.36 8.68
N PRO A 26 0.02 -2.78 7.82
CA PRO A 26 -0.30 -1.54 7.13
C PRO A 26 -1.45 -1.76 6.15
N THR A 27 -2.40 -0.83 6.17
CA THR A 27 -3.46 -0.76 5.17
C THR A 27 -2.92 -0.26 3.83
N THR A 28 -3.64 -0.57 2.77
CA THR A 28 -3.30 -0.10 1.42
C THR A 28 -3.25 1.43 1.35
N ARG A 29 -4.12 2.10 2.12
CA ARG A 29 -4.10 3.55 2.33
C ARG A 29 -2.79 4.01 2.96
N GLU A 30 -2.37 3.43 4.08
CA GLU A 30 -1.13 3.83 4.76
C GLU A 30 0.10 3.63 3.88
N VAL A 31 0.19 2.50 3.16
CA VAL A 31 1.28 2.25 2.20
C VAL A 31 1.34 3.33 1.13
N SER A 32 0.17 3.78 0.67
CA SER A 32 0.10 4.87 -0.30
C SER A 32 0.51 6.20 0.32
N GLN A 33 0.09 6.50 1.55
CA GLN A 33 0.46 7.74 2.25
C GLN A 33 1.98 7.85 2.45
N VAL A 34 2.65 6.76 2.84
CA VAL A 34 4.11 6.71 3.00
C VAL A 34 4.82 6.84 1.66
N TYR A 35 4.32 6.16 0.61
CA TYR A 35 4.85 6.34 -0.74
C TYR A 35 4.82 7.81 -1.21
N TYR A 36 3.69 8.50 -0.99
CA TYR A 36 3.58 9.91 -1.38
C TYR A 36 4.43 10.82 -0.50
N HIS A 37 4.73 10.44 0.74
CA HIS A 37 5.70 11.15 1.57
C HIS A 37 7.09 11.11 0.93
N HIS A 38 7.60 9.92 0.60
CA HIS A 38 8.89 9.74 -0.07
C HIS A 38 8.94 10.45 -1.44
N HIS A 39 7.88 10.32 -2.24
CA HIS A 39 7.84 10.92 -3.57
C HIS A 39 7.72 12.45 -3.53
N ASN A 40 6.89 13.03 -2.65
CA ASN A 40 6.63 14.47 -2.64
C ASN A 40 7.58 15.25 -1.71
N ASN A 41 7.89 14.71 -0.52
CA ASN A 41 8.74 15.41 0.46
C ASN A 41 10.23 15.11 0.22
N GLU A 42 10.60 13.86 -0.02
CA GLU A 42 11.99 13.48 -0.26
C GLU A 42 12.42 13.60 -1.74
N LYS A 43 11.46 13.92 -2.64
CA LYS A 43 11.67 14.07 -4.08
C LYS A 43 12.37 12.87 -4.74
N LEU A 44 12.19 11.69 -4.16
CA LEU A 44 12.73 10.44 -4.68
C LEU A 44 12.04 10.07 -6.00
N SER A 45 12.75 9.35 -6.86
CA SER A 45 12.15 8.80 -8.07
C SER A 45 10.98 7.87 -7.73
N LYS A 46 10.00 7.71 -8.62
CA LYS A 46 8.88 6.79 -8.41
C LYS A 46 9.35 5.38 -8.08
N THR A 47 10.40 4.91 -8.74
CA THR A 47 10.94 3.56 -8.51
C THR A 47 11.58 3.46 -7.13
N GLU A 48 12.38 4.45 -6.74
CA GLU A 48 13.04 4.47 -5.43
C GLU A 48 12.02 4.59 -4.30
N SER A 49 11.06 5.51 -4.42
CA SER A 49 9.97 5.69 -3.46
C SER A 49 9.18 4.40 -3.26
N VAL A 50 8.87 3.67 -4.34
CA VAL A 50 8.21 2.36 -4.25
C VAL A 50 9.11 1.36 -3.51
N THR A 51 10.38 1.25 -3.89
CA THR A 51 11.31 0.29 -3.28
C THR A 51 11.49 0.53 -1.79
N VAL A 52 11.70 1.78 -1.36
CA VAL A 52 11.84 2.14 0.06
C VAL A 52 10.58 1.77 0.83
N THR A 53 9.41 2.20 0.34
CA THR A 53 8.13 1.91 0.99
C THR A 53 7.88 0.39 1.12
N VAL A 54 8.21 -0.39 0.08
CA VAL A 54 8.04 -1.85 0.12
C VAL A 54 8.97 -2.51 1.13
N ARG A 55 10.21 -2.01 1.27
CA ARG A 55 11.16 -2.55 2.25
C ARG A 55 10.66 -2.36 3.68
N GLU A 56 10.19 -1.15 4.02
CA GLU A 56 9.62 -0.88 5.35
C GLU A 56 8.38 -1.74 5.63
N VAL A 57 7.50 -1.87 4.64
CA VAL A 57 6.35 -2.77 4.75
C VAL A 57 6.82 -4.21 5.00
N CYS A 58 7.81 -4.69 4.26
CA CYS A 58 8.36 -6.03 4.44
C CYS A 58 8.91 -6.25 5.86
N GLU A 59 9.57 -5.25 6.45
CA GLU A 59 10.08 -5.31 7.83
C GLU A 59 8.96 -5.44 8.87
N ILE A 60 7.83 -4.75 8.68
CA ILE A 60 6.66 -4.86 9.57
C ILE A 60 6.05 -6.27 9.48
N TRP A 61 5.91 -6.79 8.27
CA TRP A 61 5.37 -8.13 8.05
C TRP A 61 6.32 -9.23 8.56
N ALA A 62 7.64 -9.03 8.43
CA ALA A 62 8.65 -9.90 9.03
C ALA A 62 8.58 -9.87 10.56
N SER A 63 8.34 -8.69 11.15
CA SER A 63 8.12 -8.54 12.60
C SER A 63 6.84 -9.24 13.06
N ALA A 64 5.81 -9.27 12.21
CA ALA A 64 4.59 -10.05 12.42
C ALA A 64 4.76 -11.56 12.17
N ARG A 65 5.98 -12.03 11.80
CA ARG A 65 6.31 -13.41 11.42
C ARG A 65 5.45 -13.96 10.27
N VAL A 66 4.95 -13.08 9.40
CA VAL A 66 4.15 -13.48 8.25
C VAL A 66 5.06 -13.55 7.02
N PRO A 67 5.10 -14.68 6.31
CA PRO A 67 5.86 -14.80 5.07
C PRO A 67 5.29 -13.88 3.98
N SER A 68 6.05 -12.84 3.64
CA SER A 68 5.79 -11.95 2.52
C SER A 68 6.18 -12.61 1.19
N ALA A 69 5.55 -12.15 0.11
CA ALA A 69 5.90 -12.50 -1.25
C ALA A 69 7.25 -11.87 -1.65
N GLU A 70 7.80 -12.27 -2.80
CA GLU A 70 9.01 -11.63 -3.31
C GLU A 70 8.83 -10.11 -3.46
N GLU A 71 9.87 -9.36 -3.04
CA GLU A 71 9.90 -7.89 -3.07
C GLU A 71 9.49 -7.34 -4.44
N ARG A 72 9.94 -7.98 -5.53
CA ARG A 72 9.59 -7.60 -6.91
C ARG A 72 8.09 -7.63 -7.19
N ASN A 73 7.38 -8.64 -6.65
CA ASN A 73 5.94 -8.76 -6.82
C ASN A 73 5.20 -7.69 -6.00
N ILE A 74 5.70 -7.39 -4.81
CA ILE A 74 5.14 -6.35 -3.95
C ILE A 74 5.36 -4.96 -4.58
N ILE A 75 6.55 -4.69 -5.11
CA ILE A 75 6.89 -3.50 -5.91
C ILE A 75 5.93 -3.36 -7.09
N HIS A 76 5.66 -4.46 -7.81
CA HIS A 76 4.72 -4.44 -8.94
C HIS A 76 3.30 -4.09 -8.47
N LYS A 77 2.83 -4.69 -7.37
CA LYS A 77 1.53 -4.39 -6.76
C LYS A 77 1.40 -2.90 -6.40
N LEU A 78 2.42 -2.33 -5.74
CA LEU A 78 2.40 -0.91 -5.36
C LEU A 78 2.43 0.01 -6.60
N LYS A 79 3.22 -0.33 -7.63
CA LYS A 79 3.22 0.42 -8.90
C LYS A 79 1.86 0.43 -9.57
N LEU A 80 1.18 -0.71 -9.68
CA LEU A 80 -0.17 -0.81 -10.24
C LEU A 80 -1.16 0.05 -9.46
N LEU A 81 -1.02 0.08 -8.14
CA LEU A 81 -1.90 0.86 -7.28
C LEU A 81 -1.73 2.37 -7.48
N VAL A 82 -0.48 2.83 -7.58
CA VAL A 82 -0.16 4.23 -7.91
C VAL A 82 -0.68 4.61 -9.30
N ASP A 83 -0.58 3.70 -10.28
CA ASP A 83 -1.13 3.94 -11.63
C ASP A 83 -2.67 3.99 -11.64
N LYS A 84 -3.31 3.09 -10.89
CA LYS A 84 -4.78 3.10 -10.67
C LYS A 84 -5.21 4.41 -10.03
N HIS A 85 -4.51 4.87 -8.99
CA HIS A 85 -4.75 6.17 -8.36
C HIS A 85 -4.65 7.32 -9.36
N ARG A 86 -3.58 7.34 -10.16
CA ARG A 86 -3.38 8.35 -11.20
C ARG A 86 -4.51 8.34 -12.23
N THR A 87 -4.95 7.16 -12.65
CA THR A 87 -6.04 7.01 -13.62
C THR A 87 -7.38 7.48 -13.06
N VAL A 88 -7.71 7.11 -11.81
CA VAL A 88 -8.88 7.64 -11.10
C VAL A 88 -8.78 9.16 -11.01
N CYS A 89 -7.59 9.68 -10.69
CA CYS A 89 -7.38 11.11 -10.55
C CYS A 89 -7.46 11.90 -11.87
N CYS A 90 -7.02 11.33 -12.98
CA CYS A 90 -7.11 11.99 -14.30
C CYS A 90 -8.54 11.99 -14.85
N ASN A 91 -9.37 11.03 -14.44
CA ASN A 91 -10.77 10.98 -14.86
C ASN A 91 -11.70 11.91 -14.05
N LYS A 92 -11.17 12.64 -13.05
CA LYS A 92 -11.93 13.52 -12.16
C LYS A 92 -12.89 14.48 -12.87
N THR A 93 -12.47 14.96 -14.03
CA THR A 93 -13.14 15.99 -14.82
C THR A 93 -14.37 15.49 -15.58
N ARG A 94 -14.57 14.17 -15.71
CA ARG A 94 -15.69 13.60 -16.48
C ARG A 94 -17.01 13.54 -15.70
N GLY A 95 -16.99 13.70 -14.38
CA GLY A 95 -18.15 14.04 -13.54
C GLY A 95 -19.34 13.06 -13.63
N GLY A 96 -19.08 11.78 -13.88
CA GLY A 96 -20.14 10.78 -14.12
C GLY A 96 -20.38 9.83 -12.94
N THR A 97 -21.57 9.22 -12.86
CA THR A 97 -21.90 8.17 -11.87
C THR A 97 -20.93 6.99 -11.89
N ALA A 98 -20.41 6.63 -13.07
CA ALA A 98 -19.37 5.61 -13.24
C ALA A 98 -18.02 6.00 -12.59
N GLN A 99 -17.73 7.29 -12.47
CA GLN A 99 -16.53 7.79 -11.80
C GLN A 99 -16.69 7.75 -10.29
N MET A 100 -17.84 8.17 -9.76
CA MET A 100 -18.15 8.03 -8.33
C MET A 100 -18.08 6.57 -7.86
N ALA A 101 -18.58 5.64 -8.67
CA ALA A 101 -18.45 4.20 -8.40
C ALA A 101 -16.98 3.74 -8.38
N ARG A 102 -16.13 4.27 -9.27
CA ARG A 102 -14.69 3.95 -9.29
C ARG A 102 -13.95 4.54 -8.10
N GLU A 103 -14.27 5.76 -7.70
CA GLU A 103 -13.72 6.41 -6.51
C GLU A 103 -14.11 5.64 -5.25
N SER A 104 -15.39 5.29 -5.11
CA SER A 104 -15.87 4.47 -3.98
C SER A 104 -15.23 3.09 -3.95
N ASN A 105 -15.11 2.40 -5.09
CA ASN A 105 -14.42 1.11 -5.15
C ASN A 105 -12.92 1.24 -4.82
N PHE A 106 -12.30 2.34 -5.23
CA PHE A 106 -10.90 2.63 -4.92
C PHE A 106 -10.72 2.93 -3.41
N GLU A 107 -11.64 3.67 -2.79
CA GLU A 107 -11.62 3.90 -1.34
C GLU A 107 -11.84 2.60 -0.56
N ALA A 108 -12.72 1.72 -1.04
CA ALA A 108 -12.93 0.39 -0.46
C ALA A 108 -11.66 -0.47 -0.54
N ASP A 109 -10.99 -0.48 -1.71
CA ASP A 109 -9.70 -1.15 -1.89
C ASP A 109 -8.62 -0.57 -0.96
N MET A 110 -8.63 0.76 -0.75
CA MET A 110 -7.67 1.47 0.11
C MET A 110 -7.84 1.15 1.59
N ASN A 111 -9.09 0.91 2.04
CA ASN A 111 -9.38 0.54 3.42
C ASN A 111 -9.04 -0.93 3.73
N GLY A 112 -8.68 -1.72 2.70
CA GLY A 112 -8.21 -3.10 2.86
C GLY A 112 -6.75 -3.19 3.32
N LEU A 113 -6.41 -4.32 3.96
CA LEU A 113 -5.01 -4.66 4.26
C LEU A 113 -4.20 -4.74 2.96
N PHE A 114 -2.97 -4.23 2.99
CA PHE A 114 -2.07 -4.37 1.85
C PHE A 114 -1.55 -5.80 1.79
N ASP A 115 -2.28 -6.67 1.11
CA ASP A 115 -1.95 -8.09 1.04
C ASP A 115 -0.64 -8.32 0.27
N ILE A 116 0.42 -8.62 1.01
CA ILE A 116 1.71 -9.05 0.47
C ILE A 116 2.00 -10.50 0.80
N VAL A 117 1.04 -11.26 1.32
CA VAL A 117 1.26 -12.65 1.71
C VAL A 117 1.64 -13.45 0.48
N HIS A 118 2.66 -14.28 0.62
CA HIS A 118 3.03 -15.18 -0.46
C HIS A 118 1.92 -16.21 -0.67
N HIS A 119 1.37 -16.30 -1.89
CA HIS A 119 0.29 -17.23 -2.23
C HIS A 119 0.68 -18.70 -1.93
N ASP A 120 1.98 -19.03 -1.99
CA ASP A 120 2.51 -20.35 -1.65
C ASP A 120 2.69 -20.58 -0.13
N ALA A 121 2.79 -19.52 0.68
CA ALA A 121 2.85 -19.66 2.13
C ALA A 121 1.54 -20.21 2.72
N MET A 122 0.39 -19.85 2.13
CA MET A 122 -0.89 -20.49 2.46
C MET A 122 -0.91 -21.99 2.14
N ASN A 123 -0.18 -22.44 1.11
CA ASN A 123 -0.02 -23.86 0.80
C ASN A 123 0.93 -24.57 1.77
N ARG A 124 2.02 -23.91 2.21
CA ARG A 124 2.94 -24.48 3.23
C ARG A 124 2.27 -24.69 4.59
N ILE A 125 1.35 -23.80 5.00
CA ILE A 125 0.58 -23.97 6.25
C ILE A 125 -0.35 -25.18 6.17
N LYS A 126 -0.95 -25.45 5.00
CA LYS A 126 -1.83 -26.61 4.80
C LYS A 126 -1.07 -27.94 4.91
N MET A 127 0.19 -28.01 4.49
CA MET A 127 0.98 -29.25 4.53
C MET A 127 1.43 -29.69 5.93
N LYS A 128 1.50 -28.78 6.92
CA LYS A 128 1.97 -29.15 8.27
C LYS A 128 0.92 -29.87 9.13
N LYS A 129 -0.33 -29.98 8.67
CA LYS A 129 -1.44 -30.58 9.43
C LYS A 129 -1.72 -32.07 9.17
N ILE A 130 -1.00 -32.74 8.26
CA ILE A 130 -1.26 -34.15 7.87
C ILE A 130 -0.07 -35.07 8.22
N GLY A 131 0.82 -34.66 9.13
CA GLY A 131 2.07 -35.39 9.43
C GLY A 131 2.22 -35.93 10.85
N PHE A 132 1.15 -36.04 11.64
CA PHE A 132 1.20 -36.66 12.97
C PHE A 132 0.00 -37.58 13.18
N SER A 133 0.18 -38.84 12.86
CA SER A 133 -0.52 -39.95 13.52
C SER A 133 0.53 -41.03 13.68
N GLY A 134 0.92 -41.25 14.93
CA GLY A 134 1.77 -42.37 15.34
C GLY A 134 0.99 -43.66 15.42
#